data_AF-A0A261FX77-F1
#
_entry.id   AF-A0A261FX77-F1
#
_cell.length_a   1.000
_cell.length_b   1.000
_cell.length_c   1.000
_cell.angle_alpha   90.00
_cell.angle_beta   90.00
_cell.angle_gamma   90.00
#
_symmetry.space_group_name_H-M   'P 1'
#
loop_
_entity.id
_entity.type
_entity.pdbx_description
1 polymer ?
#
loop_
_entity_poly.entity_id
_entity_poly.type
_entity_poly.pdbx_seq_one_letter_code
_entity_poly.pdbx_strand_id
1 'polypeptide(L)'
;MATKRQVTLRFRDEYMKASKKDKGRILDEMCSVLKIGRSTARRRLTEAGTQPRELPAARKTRPKRYSEQSRELLVRVWLMMDLPCAKYLKQMLPLWLPTLRARGELAEYDGFAFNELMAMSPATMDRYLRKTRDAARPKGLAGTRPACELLRNSI
;
A
#
# COMPACT_ATOMS: atom_id res chain seq x y z
N MET A 1 -23.73 8.68 20.28
CA MET A 1 -23.52 8.61 18.81
C MET A 1 -24.34 7.50 18.11
N ALA A 2 -24.75 6.42 18.80
CA ALA A 2 -25.46 5.29 18.18
C ALA A 2 -26.90 5.59 17.71
N THR A 3 -27.63 6.46 18.41
CA THR A 3 -29.05 6.74 18.16
C THR A 3 -29.33 7.32 16.77
N LYS A 4 -28.49 8.26 16.30
CA LYS A 4 -28.66 8.90 14.99
C LYS A 4 -28.43 7.92 13.82
N ARG A 5 -27.53 6.95 14.00
CA ARG A 5 -27.23 5.92 12.99
C ARG A 5 -28.38 4.92 12.87
N GLN A 6 -28.95 4.47 13.99
CA GLN A 6 -30.13 3.59 13.99
C GLN A 6 -31.36 4.24 13.35
N VAL A 7 -31.64 5.51 13.66
CA VAL A 7 -32.73 6.27 13.02
C VAL A 7 -32.51 6.39 11.52
N THR A 8 -31.28 6.64 11.08
CA THR A 8 -30.94 6.71 9.63
C THR A 8 -31.14 5.36 8.93
N LEU A 9 -30.81 4.24 9.59
CA LEU A 9 -31.00 2.89 9.03
C LEU A 9 -32.48 2.52 8.87
N ARG A 10 -33.35 2.94 9.80
CA ARG A 10 -34.80 2.74 9.67
C ARG A 10 -35.38 3.49 8.47
N PHE A 11 -35.07 4.78 8.34
CA PHE A 11 -35.51 5.59 7.20
C PHE A 11 -34.90 5.13 5.86
N ARG A 12 -33.72 4.50 5.88
CA ARG A 12 -33.08 3.96 4.66
C ARG A 12 -33.93 2.88 4.01
N ASP A 13 -34.41 1.91 4.77
CA ASP A 13 -35.13 0.77 4.18
C ASP A 13 -36.46 1.21 3.53
N GLU A 14 -37.14 2.18 4.15
CA GLU A 14 -38.33 2.82 3.59
C GLU A 14 -37.99 3.70 2.38
N TYR A 15 -36.94 4.53 2.46
CA TYR A 15 -36.51 5.41 1.37
C TYR A 15 -36.07 4.64 0.12
N MET A 16 -35.45 3.46 0.29
CA MET A 16 -35.02 2.61 -0.83
C MET A 16 -36.21 1.98 -1.56
N LYS A 17 -37.30 1.66 -0.85
CA LYS A 17 -38.52 1.05 -1.39
C LYS A 17 -39.57 2.06 -1.88
N ALA A 18 -39.46 3.32 -1.47
CA ALA A 18 -40.45 4.36 -1.73
C ALA A 18 -40.50 4.86 -3.19
N SER A 19 -41.68 5.35 -3.60
CA SER A 19 -41.88 6.05 -4.87
C SER A 19 -41.23 7.45 -4.88
N LYS A 20 -41.11 8.11 -6.03
CA LYS A 20 -40.53 9.47 -6.12
C LYS A 20 -41.26 10.49 -5.22
N LYS A 21 -42.58 10.35 -5.06
CA LYS A 21 -43.41 11.23 -4.21
C LYS A 21 -43.18 10.94 -2.73
N ASP A 22 -43.06 9.68 -2.35
CA ASP A 22 -42.91 9.26 -0.95
C ASP A 22 -41.48 9.47 -0.43
N LYS A 23 -40.47 9.37 -1.29
CA LYS A 23 -39.09 9.77 -0.96
C LYS A 23 -39.00 11.22 -0.49
N GLY A 24 -39.87 12.09 -1.01
CA GLY A 24 -39.96 13.48 -0.59
C GLY A 24 -40.40 13.60 0.87
N ARG A 25 -41.47 12.90 1.24
CA ARG A 25 -42.05 12.87 2.59
C ARG A 25 -41.10 12.27 3.62
N ILE A 26 -40.45 11.15 3.28
CA ILE A 26 -39.47 10.47 4.15
C ILE A 26 -38.28 11.38 4.45
N LEU A 27 -37.83 12.18 3.47
CA LEU A 27 -36.77 13.18 3.70
C LEU A 27 -37.21 14.28 4.65
N ASP A 28 -38.43 14.80 4.53
CA ASP A 28 -38.97 15.84 5.41
C ASP A 28 -39.13 15.35 6.85
N GLU A 29 -39.62 14.12 7.02
CA GLU A 29 -39.75 13.47 8.32
C GLU A 29 -38.38 13.25 8.98
N MET A 30 -37.41 12.72 8.24
CA MET A 30 -36.04 12.55 8.71
C MET A 30 -35.38 13.89 9.10
N CYS A 31 -35.64 14.96 8.34
CA CYS A 31 -35.15 16.30 8.65
C CYS A 31 -35.78 16.85 9.94
N SER A 32 -37.08 16.62 10.15
CA SER A 32 -37.79 17.03 11.36
C SER A 32 -37.29 16.32 12.63
N VAL A 33 -37.06 15.01 12.54
CA VAL A 33 -36.61 14.14 13.64
C VAL A 33 -35.14 14.38 14.01
N LEU A 34 -34.25 14.45 13.01
CA LEU A 34 -32.81 14.58 13.25
C LEU A 34 -32.32 16.04 13.28
N LYS A 35 -33.19 17.01 13.01
CA LYS A 35 -32.87 18.44 12.88
C LYS A 35 -31.67 18.67 11.96
N ILE A 36 -31.72 18.07 10.78
CA ILE A 36 -30.68 18.17 9.73
C ILE A 36 -31.27 18.72 8.44
N GLY A 37 -30.43 19.33 7.62
CA GLY A 37 -30.82 19.81 6.29
C GLY A 37 -31.12 18.67 5.32
N ARG A 38 -32.00 18.94 4.34
CA ARG A 38 -32.45 17.96 3.33
C ARG A 38 -31.30 17.38 2.50
N SER A 39 -30.28 18.18 2.18
CA SER A 39 -29.07 17.73 1.48
C SER A 39 -28.28 16.71 2.32
N THR A 40 -28.14 16.98 3.61
CA THR A 40 -27.47 16.08 4.56
C THR A 40 -28.25 14.78 4.79
N ALA A 41 -29.58 14.86 4.88
CA ALA A 41 -30.45 13.69 5.00
C ALA A 41 -30.32 12.78 3.76
N ARG A 42 -30.41 13.35 2.56
CA ARG A 42 -30.22 12.61 1.31
C ARG A 42 -28.83 11.97 1.24
N ARG A 43 -27.77 12.72 1.58
CA ARG A 43 -26.40 12.20 1.58
C ARG A 43 -26.25 10.99 2.50
N ARG A 44 -26.78 11.07 3.74
CA ARG A 44 -26.72 9.98 4.72
C ARG A 44 -27.50 8.74 4.29
N LEU A 45 -28.66 8.91 3.64
CA LEU A 45 -29.44 7.77 3.13
C LEU A 45 -28.73 7.10 1.95
N THR A 46 -28.10 7.86 1.05
CA THR A 46 -27.28 7.31 -0.04
C THR A 46 -26.03 6.60 0.49
N GLU A 47 -25.31 7.22 1.43
CA GLU A 47 -24.14 6.62 2.09
C GLU A 47 -24.51 5.33 2.84
N ALA A 48 -25.66 5.30 3.54
CA ALA A 48 -26.17 4.10 4.20
C ALA A 48 -26.68 3.03 3.21
N GLY A 49 -27.18 3.45 2.04
CA GLY A 49 -27.57 2.62 0.91
C GLY A 49 -26.40 1.91 0.24
N THR A 50 -25.25 2.56 0.21
CA THR A 50 -24.00 2.03 -0.30
C THR A 50 -23.42 1.10 0.75
N GLN A 51 -23.68 -0.21 0.65
CA GLN A 51 -22.85 -1.17 1.39
C GLN A 51 -21.38 -0.84 1.08
N PRO A 52 -20.46 -0.90 2.07
CA PRO A 52 -19.04 -0.85 1.75
C PRO A 52 -18.83 -1.95 0.73
N ARG A 53 -18.52 -1.55 -0.52
CA ARG A 53 -18.19 -2.47 -1.60
C ARG A 53 -17.22 -3.46 -1.00
N GLU A 54 -17.62 -4.72 -0.91
CA GLU A 54 -16.74 -5.76 -0.39
C GLU A 54 -15.39 -5.54 -1.08
N LEU A 55 -14.38 -5.22 -0.27
CA LEU A 55 -13.04 -5.00 -0.79
C LEU A 55 -12.76 -6.24 -1.63
N PRO A 56 -12.44 -6.09 -2.93
CA PRO A 56 -12.27 -7.24 -3.80
C PRO A 56 -11.33 -8.21 -3.10
N ALA A 57 -11.78 -9.46 -2.94
CA ALA A 57 -11.09 -10.50 -2.18
C ALA A 57 -9.59 -10.35 -2.41
N ALA A 58 -8.83 -10.17 -1.32
CA ALA A 58 -7.42 -9.82 -1.37
C ALA A 58 -6.74 -10.71 -2.42
N ARG A 59 -6.23 -10.08 -3.49
CA ARG A 59 -5.64 -10.81 -4.62
C ARG A 59 -4.66 -11.83 -4.07
N LYS A 60 -4.86 -13.12 -4.39
CA LYS A 60 -3.94 -14.19 -3.98
C LYS A 60 -2.52 -13.76 -4.35
N THR A 61 -1.70 -13.53 -3.33
CA THR A 61 -0.33 -13.10 -3.54
C THR A 61 0.40 -14.24 -4.22
N ARG A 62 1.06 -13.98 -5.35
CA ARG A 62 1.83 -15.02 -6.05
C ARG A 62 2.85 -15.62 -5.07
N PRO A 63 3.07 -16.96 -5.12
CA PRO A 63 4.07 -17.57 -4.27
C PRO A 63 5.43 -16.92 -4.51
N LYS A 64 6.10 -16.65 -3.40
CA LYS A 64 7.41 -16.01 -3.36
C LYS A 64 8.45 -17.02 -3.84
N ARG A 65 9.10 -16.78 -4.99
CA ARG A 65 10.10 -17.69 -5.58
C ARG A 65 11.34 -17.87 -4.70
N TYR A 66 11.75 -16.81 -4.02
CA TYR A 66 12.94 -16.80 -3.16
C TYR A 66 12.52 -16.73 -1.70
N SER A 67 13.24 -17.46 -0.84
CA SER A 67 13.03 -17.52 0.61
C SER A 67 13.17 -16.14 1.27
N GLU A 68 12.71 -16.01 2.52
CA GLU A 68 12.94 -14.78 3.28
C GLU A 68 14.41 -14.64 3.69
N GLN A 69 15.09 -15.75 4.00
CA GLN A 69 16.51 -15.79 4.34
C GLN A 69 17.40 -15.19 3.22
N SER A 70 17.14 -15.53 1.95
CA SER A 70 17.92 -14.96 0.84
C SER A 70 17.65 -13.47 0.61
N ARG A 71 16.49 -12.96 1.04
CA ARG A 71 16.18 -11.52 0.96
C ARG A 71 16.82 -10.74 2.09
N GLU A 72 16.83 -11.30 3.29
CA GLU A 72 17.56 -10.72 4.42
C GLU A 72 19.04 -10.66 4.11
N LEU A 73 19.60 -11.77 3.58
CA LEU A 73 20.98 -11.82 3.08
C LEU A 73 21.23 -10.77 1.99
N LEU A 74 20.32 -10.61 1.02
CA LEU A 74 20.43 -9.57 -0.01
C LEU A 74 20.54 -8.17 0.61
N VAL A 75 19.68 -7.83 1.56
CA VAL A 75 19.70 -6.53 2.23
C VAL A 75 21.00 -6.33 3.01
N ARG A 76 21.43 -7.35 3.74
CA ARG A 76 22.68 -7.30 4.53
C ARG A 76 23.89 -7.05 3.66
N VAL A 77 24.05 -7.82 2.59
CA VAL A 77 25.18 -7.69 1.64
C VAL A 77 25.12 -6.34 0.93
N TRP A 78 23.93 -5.90 0.50
CA TRP A 78 23.77 -4.60 -0.14
C TRP A 78 24.18 -3.42 0.76
N LEU A 79 23.89 -3.50 2.06
CA LEU A 79 24.32 -2.50 3.03
C LEU A 79 25.83 -2.54 3.29
N MET A 80 26.43 -3.74 3.39
CA MET A 80 27.88 -3.89 3.58
C MET A 80 28.70 -3.39 2.40
N MET A 81 28.10 -3.32 1.20
CA MET A 81 28.75 -2.86 -0.02
C MET A 81 28.52 -1.37 -0.33
N ASP A 82 28.03 -0.60 0.63
CA ASP A 82 27.70 0.83 0.47
C ASP A 82 26.62 1.10 -0.60
N LEU A 83 25.58 0.27 -0.61
CA LEU A 83 24.33 0.47 -1.36
C LEU A 83 24.50 0.58 -2.90
N PRO A 84 25.22 -0.35 -3.56
CA PRO A 84 25.42 -0.30 -5.00
C PRO A 84 24.11 -0.52 -5.78
N CYS A 85 24.06 -0.13 -7.05
CA CYS A 85 22.94 -0.51 -7.91
C CYS A 85 22.90 -2.04 -8.10
N ALA A 86 21.70 -2.63 -8.23
CA ALA A 86 21.57 -4.10 -8.29
C ALA A 86 22.34 -4.75 -9.44
N LYS A 87 22.57 -4.02 -10.55
CA LYS A 87 23.41 -4.49 -11.66
C LYS A 87 24.86 -4.68 -11.22
N TYR A 88 25.42 -3.72 -10.49
CA TYR A 88 26.79 -3.78 -9.99
C TYR A 88 26.90 -4.81 -8.87
N LEU A 89 25.94 -4.81 -7.93
CA LEU A 89 25.82 -5.83 -6.89
C LEU A 89 25.88 -7.24 -7.49
N LYS A 90 25.07 -7.50 -8.52
CA LYS A 90 25.01 -8.81 -9.17
C LYS A 90 26.37 -9.28 -9.71
N GLN A 91 27.18 -8.37 -10.25
CA GLN A 91 28.48 -8.70 -10.82
C GLN A 91 29.53 -8.95 -9.75
N MET A 92 29.44 -8.27 -8.61
CA MET A 92 30.42 -8.41 -7.52
C MET A 92 30.14 -9.60 -6.60
N LEU A 93 28.88 -10.00 -6.52
CA LEU A 93 28.39 -11.06 -5.66
C LEU A 93 29.21 -12.38 -5.72
N PRO A 94 29.63 -12.90 -6.89
CA PRO A 94 30.46 -14.11 -6.98
C PRO A 94 31.83 -14.00 -6.30
N LEU A 95 32.40 -12.79 -6.23
CA LEU A 95 33.68 -12.55 -5.56
C LEU A 95 33.49 -12.30 -4.06
N TRP A 96 32.46 -11.55 -3.70
CA TRP A 96 32.24 -11.10 -2.32
C TRP A 96 31.64 -12.18 -1.43
N LEU A 97 30.60 -12.90 -1.87
CA LEU A 97 29.91 -13.86 -1.00
C LEU A 97 30.81 -14.98 -0.46
N PRO A 98 31.68 -15.64 -1.27
CA PRO A 98 32.56 -16.67 -0.74
C PRO A 98 33.52 -16.11 0.31
N THR A 99 34.05 -14.90 0.08
CA THR A 99 34.99 -14.23 0.98
C THR A 99 34.34 -13.89 2.32
N LEU A 100 33.13 -13.32 2.29
CA LEU A 100 32.36 -13.00 3.51
C LEU A 100 31.97 -14.25 4.29
N ARG A 101 31.62 -15.34 3.58
CA ARG A 101 31.31 -16.62 4.21
C ARG A 101 32.55 -17.24 4.87
N ALA A 102 33.70 -17.20 4.20
CA ALA A 102 34.95 -17.73 4.74
C ALA A 102 35.41 -16.99 6.01
N ARG A 103 35.09 -15.70 6.13
CA ARG A 103 35.36 -14.89 7.32
C ARG A 103 34.33 -15.05 8.44
N GLY A 104 33.28 -15.84 8.23
CA GLY A 104 32.22 -16.07 9.21
C GLY A 104 31.22 -14.91 9.36
N GLU A 105 31.32 -13.84 8.57
CA GLU A 105 30.41 -12.69 8.64
C GLU A 105 28.97 -13.01 8.22
N LEU A 106 28.78 -14.15 7.56
CA LEU A 106 27.49 -14.65 7.07
C LEU A 106 27.16 -16.06 7.62
N ALA A 107 27.71 -16.44 8.78
CA ALA A 107 27.54 -17.76 9.36
C ALA A 107 26.08 -18.11 9.71
N GLU A 108 25.24 -17.10 9.89
CA GLU A 108 23.81 -17.23 10.19
C GLU A 108 22.93 -17.64 8.99
N TYR A 109 23.47 -17.58 7.77
CA TYR A 109 22.73 -17.88 6.55
C TYR A 109 23.11 -19.25 5.98
N ASP A 110 22.08 -20.05 5.66
CA ASP A 110 22.27 -21.37 5.04
C ASP A 110 22.76 -21.26 3.59
N GLY A 111 23.50 -22.28 3.11
CA GLY A 111 23.99 -22.38 1.74
C GLY A 111 22.89 -22.28 0.68
N PHE A 112 21.65 -22.69 1.00
CA PHE A 112 20.52 -22.49 0.10
C PHE A 112 20.22 -21.00 -0.13
N ALA A 113 20.30 -20.16 0.91
CA ALA A 113 20.09 -18.72 0.79
C ALA A 113 21.16 -18.05 -0.10
N PHE A 114 22.41 -18.54 -0.04
CA PHE A 114 23.48 -18.10 -0.93
C PHE A 114 23.18 -18.45 -2.39
N ASN A 115 22.77 -19.69 -2.65
CA ASN A 115 22.43 -20.14 -4.00
C ASN A 115 21.25 -19.35 -4.58
N GLU A 116 20.23 -19.10 -3.77
CA GLU A 116 19.10 -18.25 -4.14
C GLU A 116 19.54 -16.83 -4.49
N LEU A 117 20.39 -16.21 -3.66
CA LEU A 117 20.94 -14.88 -3.92
C LEU A 117 21.79 -14.85 -5.20
N MET A 118 22.62 -15.88 -5.43
CA MET A 118 23.35 -16.08 -6.68
C MET A 118 22.44 -16.32 -7.89
N ALA A 119 21.22 -16.80 -7.70
CA ALA A 119 20.25 -16.99 -8.79
C ALA A 119 19.37 -15.78 -9.06
N MET A 120 19.28 -14.79 -8.15
CA MET A 120 18.47 -13.59 -8.34
C MET A 120 18.98 -12.75 -9.53
N SER A 121 18.06 -12.24 -10.35
CA SER A 121 18.39 -11.26 -11.39
C SER A 121 18.51 -9.84 -10.81
N PRO A 122 19.26 -8.91 -11.43
CA PRO A 122 19.35 -7.52 -10.99
C PRO A 122 17.97 -6.85 -10.80
N ALA A 123 17.05 -7.09 -11.75
CA ALA A 123 15.69 -6.55 -11.67
C ALA A 123 14.90 -7.10 -10.48
N THR A 124 15.16 -8.34 -10.07
CA THR A 124 14.53 -8.94 -8.87
C THR A 124 15.10 -8.33 -7.60
N MET A 125 16.43 -8.19 -7.55
CA MET A 125 17.11 -7.54 -6.43
C MET A 125 16.60 -6.11 -6.22
N ASP A 126 16.49 -5.30 -7.28
CA ASP A 126 15.94 -3.94 -7.21
C ASP A 126 14.50 -3.91 -6.67
N ARG A 127 13.66 -4.88 -7.02
CA ARG A 127 12.29 -4.99 -6.51
C ARG A 127 12.26 -5.29 -5.01
N TYR A 128 13.13 -6.17 -4.54
CA TYR A 128 13.22 -6.51 -3.12
C TYR A 128 13.85 -5.39 -2.29
N LEU A 129 14.89 -4.73 -2.81
CA LEU A 129 15.57 -3.63 -2.14
C LEU A 129 14.76 -2.33 -2.14
N ARG A 130 13.74 -2.19 -3.01
CA ARG A 130 12.93 -0.97 -3.13
C ARG A 130 12.42 -0.47 -1.77
N LYS A 131 11.79 -1.34 -0.98
CA LYS A 131 11.23 -0.96 0.33
C LYS A 131 12.31 -0.45 1.27
N THR A 132 13.45 -1.13 1.33
CA THR A 132 14.59 -0.76 2.16
C THR A 132 15.21 0.55 1.71
N ARG A 133 15.38 0.75 0.40
CA ARG A 133 15.89 2.00 -0.18
C ARG A 133 14.95 3.18 0.08
N ASP A 134 13.64 2.97 -0.07
CA ASP A 134 12.64 4.01 0.18
C ASP A 134 12.59 4.39 1.67
N ALA A 135 12.83 3.43 2.57
CA ALA A 135 12.93 3.68 4.01
C ALA A 135 14.25 4.38 4.40
N ALA A 136 15.36 4.04 3.75
CA ALA A 136 16.67 4.64 3.98
C ALA A 136 16.82 6.02 3.30
N ARG A 137 15.97 6.34 2.33
CA ARG A 137 16.00 7.64 1.65
C ARG A 137 15.68 8.73 2.67
N PRO A 138 16.57 9.70 2.90
CA PRO A 138 16.26 10.82 3.77
C PRO A 138 15.02 11.52 3.21
N LYS A 139 13.98 11.64 4.04
CA LYS A 139 12.84 12.51 3.75
C LYS A 139 13.35 13.94 3.88
N GLY A 140 13.93 14.48 2.82
CA GLY A 140 14.41 15.85 2.80
C GLY A 140 13.25 16.80 3.07
N LEU A 141 13.50 17.81 3.92
CA LEU A 141 12.84 19.11 3.82
C LEU A 141 13.33 19.75 2.51
N ALA A 142 12.86 19.27 1.37
CA ALA A 142 13.28 19.81 0.08
C ALA A 142 12.86 21.28 0.03
N GLY A 143 13.80 22.21 0.24
CA GLY A 143 13.57 23.65 0.15
C GLY A 143 13.31 24.12 -1.29
N THR A 144 13.66 23.29 -2.27
CA THR A 144 13.42 23.55 -3.69
C THR A 144 12.25 22.70 -4.18
N ARG A 145 11.18 23.37 -4.63
CA ARG A 145 10.06 22.72 -5.33
C ARG A 145 10.57 21.98 -6.58
N PRO A 146 10.11 20.75 -6.84
CA PRO A 146 10.50 20.03 -8.04
C PRO A 146 10.01 20.79 -9.29
N ALA A 147 10.89 20.93 -10.28
CA ALA A 147 10.64 21.72 -11.50
C ALA A 147 9.38 21.28 -12.30
N CYS A 148 8.89 20.05 -12.08
CA CYS A 148 7.65 19.57 -12.69
C CYS A 148 6.39 20.33 -12.24
N GLU A 149 6.42 21.05 -11.11
CA GLU A 149 5.32 21.93 -10.70
C GLU A 149 5.31 23.28 -11.43
N LEU A 150 6.44 23.71 -12.00
CA LEU A 150 6.58 25.00 -12.69
C LEU A 150 6.48 24.90 -14.22
N LEU A 151 6.52 23.70 -14.78
CA LEU A 151 6.25 23.49 -16.20
C LEU A 151 4.73 23.54 -16.42
N ARG A 152 4.22 24.74 -16.71
CA ARG A 152 2.93 24.89 -17.38
C ARG A 152 3.04 24.23 -18.75
N ASN A 153 2.45 23.05 -18.89
CA ASN A 153 2.18 22.46 -20.20
C ASN A 153 1.08 23.29 -20.87
N SER A 154 1.45 24.42 -21.46
CA SER A 154 0.64 25.07 -22.49
C SER A 154 0.98 24.41 -23.83
N ILE A 155 0.12 23.48 -24.24
CA ILE A 155 -0.08 23.14 -25.65
C ILE A 155 -1.52 23.51 -25.96
#